data_AF-A0A7W2TYX6-F1
#
_entry.id   AF-A0A7W2TYX6-F1
#
_cell.length_a   1.000
_cell.length_b   1.000
_cell.length_c   1.000
_cell.angle_alpha   90.00
_cell.angle_beta   90.00
_cell.angle_gamma   90.00
#
_symmetry.space_group_name_H-M   'P 1'
#
loop_
_entity.id
_entity.type
_entity.pdbx_description
1 polymer ?
#
loop_
_entity_poly.entity_id
_entity_poly.type
_entity_poly.pdbx_seq_one_letter_code
_entity_poly.pdbx_strand_id
1 'polypeptide(L)'
;MKRLEEAQANLITTYALYNAASEKKLPKIDPNDTETLKILLEVIQNREAIAYVQKIKKSIPTEVTELKRLLADVMLLLDGVDIKILKAKGKATANAE
;
A
#
# COMPACT_ATOMS: atom_id res chain seq x y z
N MET A 1 -12.54 -13.10 2.58
CA MET A 1 -13.33 -12.25 1.65
C MET A 1 -12.51 -12.14 0.38
N LYS A 2 -13.06 -12.54 -0.77
CA LYS A 2 -12.29 -12.61 -2.04
C LYS A 2 -11.49 -11.33 -2.35
N ARG A 3 -12.05 -10.15 -2.04
CA ARG A 3 -11.41 -8.84 -2.23
C ARG A 3 -10.19 -8.60 -1.32
N LEU A 4 -10.25 -9.03 -0.06
CA LEU A 4 -9.14 -8.92 0.89
C LEU A 4 -8.01 -9.85 0.49
N GLU A 5 -8.34 -11.10 0.14
CA GLU A 5 -7.37 -12.09 -0.33
C GLU A 5 -6.62 -11.60 -1.58
N GLU A 6 -7.34 -11.05 -2.57
CA GLU A 6 -6.74 -10.42 -3.75
C GLU A 6 -5.88 -9.20 -3.40
N ALA A 7 -6.31 -8.36 -2.46
CA ALA A 7 -5.54 -7.19 -2.01
C ALA A 7 -4.22 -7.61 -1.35
N GLN A 8 -4.27 -8.61 -0.48
CA GLN A 8 -3.12 -9.15 0.24
C GLN A 8 -2.13 -9.82 -0.72
N ALA A 9 -2.61 -10.59 -1.71
CA ALA A 9 -1.76 -11.21 -2.72
C ALA A 9 -1.03 -10.16 -3.58
N ASN A 10 -1.75 -9.11 -4.00
CA ASN A 10 -1.14 -7.98 -4.72
C ASN A 10 -0.11 -7.26 -3.84
N LEU A 11 -0.43 -7.01 -2.57
CA LEU A 11 0.48 -6.39 -1.61
C LEU A 11 1.78 -7.20 -1.46
N ILE A 12 1.69 -8.51 -1.26
CA ILE A 12 2.87 -9.40 -1.16
C ILE A 12 3.70 -9.35 -2.44
N THR A 13 3.05 -9.39 -3.60
CA THR A 13 3.73 -9.37 -4.91
C THR A 13 4.49 -8.05 -5.10
N THR A 14 3.84 -6.91 -4.88
CA THR A 14 4.47 -5.59 -5.00
C THR A 14 5.55 -5.37 -3.95
N TYR A 15 5.37 -5.88 -2.73
CA TYR A 15 6.39 -5.87 -1.67
C TYR A 15 7.65 -6.63 -2.10
N ALA A 16 7.50 -7.81 -2.71
CA ALA A 16 8.61 -8.60 -3.21
C ALA A 16 9.36 -7.87 -4.34
N LEU A 17 8.64 -7.24 -5.27
CA LEU A 17 9.22 -6.43 -6.35
C LEU A 17 10.00 -5.22 -5.81
N TYR A 18 9.39 -4.45 -4.90
CA TYR A 18 10.06 -3.34 -4.24
C TYR A 18 11.35 -3.80 -3.58
N ASN A 19 11.29 -4.91 -2.82
CA ASN A 19 12.46 -5.45 -2.16
C ASN A 19 13.51 -5.93 -3.15
N ALA A 20 13.14 -6.57 -4.26
CA ALA A 20 14.10 -6.99 -5.29
C ALA A 20 14.88 -5.80 -5.86
N ALA A 21 14.21 -4.68 -6.11
CA ALA A 21 14.80 -3.45 -6.64
C ALA A 21 15.48 -2.55 -5.59
N SER A 22 15.25 -2.78 -4.29
CA SER A 22 15.80 -1.96 -3.21
C SER A 22 17.15 -2.47 -2.70
N GLU A 23 18.11 -1.56 -2.56
CA GLU A 23 19.37 -1.80 -1.84
C GLU A 23 19.14 -2.13 -0.37
N LYS A 24 18.18 -1.45 0.27
CA LYS A 24 17.83 -1.64 1.67
C LYS A 24 16.47 -2.34 1.77
N LYS A 25 16.47 -3.63 2.06
CA LYS A 25 15.21 -4.39 2.20
C LYS A 25 14.31 -3.80 3.29
N LEU A 26 13.01 -3.91 3.08
CA LEU A 26 12.00 -3.58 4.07
C LEU A 26 11.93 -4.66 5.17
N PRO A 27 11.43 -4.33 6.36
CA PRO A 27 11.08 -5.33 7.38
C PRO A 27 10.09 -6.36 6.84
N LYS A 28 10.06 -7.55 7.46
CA LYS A 28 9.13 -8.63 7.09
C LYS A 28 7.69 -8.11 7.18
N ILE A 29 6.88 -8.48 6.18
CA ILE A 29 5.46 -8.14 6.11
C ILE A 29 4.60 -9.28 6.66
N ASP A 30 3.57 -8.91 7.44
CA ASP A 30 2.40 -9.76 7.69
C ASP A 30 1.15 -9.05 7.12
N PRO A 31 0.55 -9.57 6.04
CA PRO A 31 -0.61 -8.93 5.40
C PRO A 31 -1.89 -8.96 6.24
N ASN A 32 -1.90 -9.66 7.38
CA ASN A 32 -3.04 -9.75 8.29
C ASN A 32 -2.87 -8.90 9.55
N ASP A 33 -1.69 -8.32 9.77
CA ASP A 33 -1.39 -7.54 10.98
C ASP A 33 -1.30 -6.05 10.63
N THR A 34 -2.39 -5.32 10.90
CA THR A 34 -2.51 -3.87 10.69
C THR A 34 -1.35 -3.07 11.30
N GLU A 35 -0.80 -3.48 12.44
CA GLU A 35 0.29 -2.74 13.09
C GLU A 35 1.59 -2.87 12.28
N THR A 36 1.89 -4.08 11.79
CA THR A 36 3.06 -4.29 10.92
C THR A 36 2.93 -3.52 9.61
N LEU A 37 1.71 -3.41 9.06
CA LEU A 37 1.44 -2.65 7.84
C LEU A 37 1.62 -1.14 8.04
N LYS A 38 1.24 -0.61 9.20
CA LYS A 38 1.48 0.80 9.58
C LYS A 38 2.96 1.11 9.70
N ILE A 39 3.71 0.29 10.44
CA ILE A 39 5.16 0.43 10.59
C ILE A 39 5.84 0.40 9.22
N LEU A 40 5.41 -0.52 8.35
CA LEU A 40 5.96 -0.63 7.01
C LEU A 40 5.68 0.62 6.17
N LEU A 41 4.47 1.17 6.23
CA LEU A 41 4.10 2.41 5.56
C LEU A 41 4.96 3.59 6.04
N GLU A 42 5.16 3.71 7.35
CA GLU A 42 6.00 4.76 7.94
C GLU A 42 7.45 4.65 7.46
N VAL A 43 8.03 3.44 7.45
CA VAL A 43 9.38 3.21 6.94
C VAL A 43 9.51 3.65 5.48
N ILE A 44 8.52 3.35 4.64
CA ILE A 44 8.52 3.74 3.23
C ILE A 44 8.46 5.27 3.09
N GLN A 45 7.54 5.92 3.82
CA GLN A 45 7.39 7.38 3.80
C GLN A 45 8.66 8.08 4.27
N ASN A 46 9.29 7.60 5.34
CA ASN A 46 10.56 8.13 5.85
C ASN A 46 11.69 8.00 4.82
N ARG A 47 11.77 6.87 4.11
CA ARG A 47 12.76 6.69 3.03
C ARG A 47 12.53 7.67 1.88
N GLU A 48 11.28 7.88 1.47
CA GLU A 48 10.95 8.87 0.43
C GLU A 48 11.30 10.29 0.87
N ALA A 49 11.00 10.66 2.11
CA ALA A 49 11.33 11.96 2.67
C ALA A 49 12.85 12.19 2.69
N ILE A 50 13.62 11.21 3.14
CA ILE A 50 15.10 11.27 3.13
C ILE A 50 15.61 11.41 1.69
N ALA A 51 15.13 10.58 0.76
CA ALA A 51 15.56 10.62 -0.63
C ALA A 51 15.19 11.94 -1.33
N TYR A 52 14.06 12.55 -0.94
CA TYR A 52 13.66 13.88 -1.39
C TYR A 52 14.67 14.93 -0.91
N VAL A 53 14.97 14.98 0.39
CA VAL A 53 15.89 15.95 1.01
C VAL A 53 17.31 15.80 0.44
N GLN A 54 17.76 14.56 0.27
CA GLN A 54 19.08 14.24 -0.28
C GLN A 54 19.16 14.36 -1.81
N LYS A 55 18.05 14.68 -2.50
CA LYS A 55 17.96 14.77 -3.96
C LYS A 55 18.33 13.49 -4.71
N ILE A 56 18.13 12.33 -4.09
CA ILE A 56 18.43 11.00 -4.63
C ILE A 56 17.17 10.19 -4.97
N LYS A 57 16.09 10.85 -5.41
CA LYS A 57 14.79 10.19 -5.67
C LYS A 57 14.87 8.94 -6.56
N LYS A 58 15.84 8.89 -7.48
CA LYS A 58 16.09 7.74 -8.36
C LYS A 58 16.51 6.45 -7.61
N SER A 59 16.90 6.57 -6.34
CA SER A 59 17.22 5.43 -5.46
C SER A 59 15.98 4.72 -4.90
N ILE A 60 14.80 5.35 -4.99
CA ILE A 60 13.55 4.75 -4.53
C ILE A 60 13.00 3.83 -5.64
N PRO A 61 12.69 2.55 -5.35
CA PRO A 61 12.08 1.65 -6.33
C PRO A 61 10.78 2.20 -6.92
N THR A 62 10.52 1.87 -8.18
CA THR A 62 9.36 2.35 -8.94
C THR A 62 8.02 1.90 -8.35
N GLU A 63 8.03 0.80 -7.60
CA GLU A 63 6.87 0.18 -6.98
C GLU A 63 6.36 0.97 -5.76
N VAL A 64 7.10 1.96 -5.26
CA VAL A 64 6.82 2.65 -3.99
C VAL A 64 5.40 3.22 -3.90
N THR A 65 4.90 3.81 -4.99
CA THR A 65 3.57 4.41 -5.05
C THR A 65 2.48 3.35 -4.93
N GLU A 66 2.63 2.26 -5.67
CA GLU A 66 1.67 1.16 -5.67
C GLU A 66 1.70 0.40 -4.35
N LEU A 67 2.89 0.22 -3.77
CA LEU A 67 3.06 -0.41 -2.46
C LEU A 67 2.32 0.36 -1.36
N LYS A 68 2.47 1.70 -1.30
CA LYS A 68 1.71 2.53 -0.34
C LYS A 68 0.20 2.42 -0.54
N ARG A 69 -0.25 2.40 -1.80
CA ARG A 69 -1.67 2.26 -2.14
C ARG A 69 -2.23 0.94 -1.65
N LEU A 70 -1.52 -0.16 -1.89
CA LEU A 70 -1.92 -1.51 -1.46
C LEU A 70 -1.88 -1.68 0.06
N LEU A 71 -0.90 -1.08 0.74
CA LEU A 71 -0.86 -1.05 2.21
C LEU A 71 -2.11 -0.39 2.78
N ALA A 72 -2.46 0.80 2.28
CA ALA A 72 -3.67 1.50 2.71
C ALA A 72 -4.95 0.70 2.40
N ASP A 73 -5.04 0.10 1.20
CA ASP A 73 -6.18 -0.71 0.79
C ASP A 73 -6.38 -1.94 1.68
N VAL A 74 -5.31 -2.67 2.01
CA VAL A 74 -5.38 -3.84 2.90
C VAL A 74 -5.77 -3.43 4.32
N MET A 75 -5.18 -2.36 4.89
CA MET A 75 -5.55 -1.88 6.23
C MET A 75 -7.03 -1.51 6.31
N LEU A 76 -7.56 -0.80 5.32
CA LEU A 76 -8.98 -0.46 5.25
C LEU A 76 -9.87 -1.72 5.16
N LEU A 77 -9.49 -2.70 4.34
CA LEU A 77 -10.24 -3.94 4.21
C LEU A 77 -10.21 -4.79 5.49
N LEU A 78 -9.11 -4.77 6.24
CA LEU A 78 -9.01 -5.40 7.58
C LEU A 78 -9.95 -4.71 8.57
N ASP A 79 -10.11 -3.38 8.47
CA ASP A 79 -11.08 -2.60 9.25
C ASP A 79 -12.53 -2.73 8.73
N GLY A 80 -12.78 -3.59 7.73
CA GLY A 80 -14.10 -3.81 7.14
C GLY A 80 -14.56 -2.73 6.15
N VAL A 81 -13.66 -1.84 5.72
CA VAL A 81 -13.94 -0.73 4.82
C VAL A 81 -13.48 -1.04 3.40
N ASP A 82 -14.43 -1.34 2.50
CA ASP A 82 -14.16 -1.44 1.06
C ASP A 82 -14.45 -0.11 0.35
N ILE A 83 -13.41 0.70 0.13
CA ILE A 83 -13.52 2.00 -0.56
C ILE A 83 -14.04 1.85 -2.00
N LYS A 84 -13.78 0.73 -2.69
CA LYS A 84 -14.30 0.54 -4.07
C LYS A 84 -15.82 0.41 -4.05
N ILE A 85 -16.36 -0.33 -3.08
CA ILE A 85 -17.81 -0.44 -2.89
C ILE A 85 -18.41 0.91 -2.48
N LEU A 86 -17.79 1.61 -1.52
CA LEU A 86 -18.28 2.92 -1.07
C LEU A 86 -18.33 3.94 -2.20
N LYS A 87 -17.28 4.02 -3.03
CA LYS A 87 -17.24 4.92 -4.20
C LYS A 87 -18.25 4.52 -5.27
N ALA A 88 -18.47 3.23 -5.51
CA ALA A 88 -19.47 2.77 -6.46
C ALA A 88 -20.89 3.16 -6.03
N LYS A 89 -21.21 2.99 -4.73
CA LYS A 89 -22.49 3.41 -4.16
C LYS A 89 -22.70 4.92 -4.24
N GLY A 90 -21.69 5.72 -3.90
CA GLY A 90 -21.78 7.19 -3.97
C GLY A 90 -21.92 7.74 -5.39
N LYS A 91 -21.38 7.06 -6.41
CA LYS A 91 -21.60 7.42 -7.82
C LYS A 91 -22.99 7.04 -8.33
N ALA A 92 -23.55 5.92 -7.85
CA ALA A 92 -24.90 5.50 -8.22
C ALA A 92 -25.96 6.47 -7.70
N THR A 93 -25.76 7.05 -6.51
CA THR A 93 -26.67 8.06 -5.95
C THR A 93 -26.54 9.42 -6.64
N ALA A 94 -25.33 9.82 -7.06
CA ALA A 94 -25.10 11.11 -7.73
C ALA A 94 -25.61 11.18 -9.18
N ASN A 95 -25.82 10.03 -9.83
CA ASN A 95 -26.35 9.95 -11.20
C ASN A 95 -27.88 9.70 -11.24
N ALA A 96 -28.54 9.67 -10.08
CA ALA A 96 -29.97 9.43 -9.95
C ALA A 96 -30.77 10.72 -9.63
N GLU A 97 -30.10 11.88 -9.63
CA GLU A 97 -30.69 13.21 -9.48
C GLU A 97 -30.59 14.02 -10.78
#